data_AF-A0A1X0T119-F1
#
_entry.id   AF-A0A1X0T119-F1
#
_cell.length_a   1.000
_cell.length_b   1.000
_cell.length_c   1.000
_cell.angle_alpha   90.00
_cell.angle_beta   90.00
_cell.angle_gamma   90.00
#
_symmetry.space_group_name_H-M   'P 1'
#
loop_
_entity.id
_entity.type
_entity.pdbx_description
1 polymer ?
#
loop_
_entity_poly.entity_id
_entity_poly.type
_entity_poly.pdbx_seq_one_letter_code
_entity_poly.pdbx_strand_id
1 'polypeptide(L)'
;MPPFCRVEAIVTPTPDSKIGIEVWLPSESWNGRFLGTGNGGGAGSIAYGMGMIEGLRRGFAVANTDLGTAPDINLTVDHPERWTDFGHRATHEMTCVGKLLVGAFYKSESFRSYFEGCSTGGQQALGSALRYPDDYDGVLAGDPGNNRTHVATSFLWNYNALNETPSSRLSPASLAMVSKAVIDQCGGKDGGASGDAFLTDPRQCRFDPETLPRCEPGAAGDQCLTEPQVGALHKLYAGAVNPRTHERIYPASRPAARTSPSAPRSKAIPRLGPTSSSTSSNGRLGRALTRNPSTSTATSTAWTRSCPRG
;
A
#
# COMPACT_ATOMS: atom_id res chain seq x y z
N MET A 1 24.94 1.62 -14.14
CA MET A 1 24.08 2.80 -13.99
C MET A 1 24.71 3.89 -14.85
N PRO A 2 23.94 4.62 -15.68
CA PRO A 2 24.49 5.80 -16.38
C PRO A 2 25.05 6.80 -15.35
N PRO A 3 26.00 7.67 -15.70
CA PRO A 3 26.47 8.71 -14.81
C PRO A 3 25.34 9.69 -14.48
N PHE A 4 25.25 10.13 -13.23
CA PHE A 4 24.19 11.01 -12.75
C PHE A 4 24.65 11.87 -11.56
N CYS A 5 24.00 13.02 -11.40
CA CYS A 5 24.08 13.83 -10.20
C CYS A 5 23.04 13.33 -9.19
N ARG A 6 23.48 13.02 -7.97
CA ARG A 6 22.63 12.59 -6.86
C ARG A 6 22.45 13.76 -5.89
N VAL A 7 21.20 14.15 -5.66
CA VAL A 7 20.84 15.22 -4.71
C VAL A 7 19.97 14.63 -3.61
N GLU A 8 20.43 14.75 -2.37
CA GLU A 8 19.65 14.42 -1.17
C GLU A 8 19.17 15.72 -0.53
N ALA A 9 17.89 15.78 -0.17
CA ALA A 9 17.27 16.95 0.42
C ALA A 9 16.37 16.56 1.60
N ILE A 10 16.23 17.49 2.55
CA ILE A 10 15.25 17.40 3.63
C ILE A 10 14.36 18.62 3.54
N VAL A 11 13.04 18.41 3.49
CA VAL A 11 12.05 19.48 3.51
C VAL A 11 11.23 19.40 4.79
N THR A 12 10.99 20.56 5.41
CA THR A 12 10.29 20.71 6.69
C THR A 12 9.13 21.71 6.52
N PRO A 13 8.03 21.35 5.83
CA PRO A 13 6.92 22.27 5.56
C PRO A 13 6.18 22.70 6.83
N THR A 14 6.33 21.93 7.92
CA THR A 14 5.89 22.27 9.27
C THR A 14 6.98 21.96 10.29
N PRO A 15 6.92 22.49 11.53
CA PRO A 15 7.88 22.16 12.57
C PRO A 15 7.93 20.66 12.96
N ASP A 16 6.85 19.92 12.72
CA ASP A 16 6.74 18.48 13.04
C ASP A 16 7.05 17.59 11.81
N SER A 17 7.27 18.20 10.65
CA SER A 17 7.61 17.50 9.41
C SER A 17 9.11 17.38 9.22
N LYS A 18 9.55 16.19 8.78
CA LYS A 18 10.90 15.94 8.30
C LYS A 18 10.85 14.94 7.17
N ILE A 19 10.88 15.45 5.94
CA ILE A 19 10.65 14.66 4.72
C ILE A 19 11.98 14.50 4.00
N GLY A 20 12.47 13.27 3.89
CA GLY A 20 13.63 12.94 3.06
C GLY A 20 13.22 12.82 1.59
N ILE A 21 13.97 13.47 0.72
CA ILE A 21 13.80 13.45 -0.73
C ILE A 21 15.14 13.12 -1.38
N GLU A 22 15.10 12.32 -2.42
CA GLU A 22 16.26 12.08 -3.25
C GLU A 22 15.92 12.23 -4.72
N VAL A 23 16.77 12.94 -5.45
CA VAL A 23 16.62 13.22 -6.88
C VAL A 23 17.88 12.81 -7.63
N TRP A 24 17.73 12.01 -8.68
CA TRP A 24 18.83 11.63 -9.58
C TRP A 24 18.63 12.27 -10.95
N LEU A 25 19.66 12.96 -11.40
CA LEU A 25 19.67 13.70 -12.65
C LEU A 25 20.74 13.09 -13.56
N PRO A 26 20.38 12.30 -14.59
CA PRO A 26 21.35 11.80 -15.58
C PRO A 26 22.23 12.94 -16.09
N SER A 27 23.55 12.84 -15.95
CA SER A 27 24.46 13.89 -16.45
C SER A 27 24.57 13.86 -17.97
N GLU A 28 24.21 12.73 -18.57
CA GLU A 28 24.18 12.49 -20.01
C GLU A 28 22.86 11.81 -20.38
N SER A 29 22.43 11.98 -21.63
CA SER A 29 21.27 11.27 -22.19
C SER A 29 19.96 11.46 -21.41
N TRP A 30 19.75 12.63 -20.78
CA TRP A 30 18.44 12.98 -20.26
C TRP A 30 17.43 13.08 -21.40
N ASN A 31 16.30 12.40 -21.25
CA ASN A 31 15.30 12.23 -22.31
C ASN A 31 14.22 13.33 -22.32
N GLY A 32 14.41 14.42 -21.57
CA GLY A 32 13.44 15.51 -21.43
C GLY A 32 12.24 15.16 -20.54
N ARG A 33 12.37 14.17 -19.64
CA ARG A 33 11.28 13.74 -18.76
C ARG A 33 11.71 13.62 -17.29
N PHE A 34 10.78 13.94 -16.41
CA PHE A 34 10.86 13.75 -14.96
C PHE A 34 9.95 12.59 -14.55
N LEU A 35 10.41 11.76 -13.60
CA LEU A 35 9.66 10.64 -13.05
C LEU A 35 9.71 10.66 -11.51
N GLY A 36 8.58 10.94 -10.87
CA GLY A 36 8.40 10.62 -9.46
C GLY A 36 8.08 9.14 -9.28
N THR A 37 8.68 8.49 -8.28
CA THR A 37 8.39 7.09 -7.96
C THR A 37 7.76 6.97 -6.57
N GLY A 38 6.87 5.99 -6.40
CA GLY A 38 6.19 5.72 -5.13
C GLY A 38 6.93 4.76 -4.19
N ASN A 39 6.33 4.52 -3.02
CA ASN A 39 6.85 3.63 -1.98
C ASN A 39 5.89 2.44 -1.74
N GLY A 40 6.24 1.55 -0.81
CA GLY A 40 5.38 0.45 -0.35
C GLY A 40 5.07 0.55 1.14
N GLY A 41 3.98 -0.08 1.59
CA GLY A 41 3.67 -0.22 3.02
C GLY A 41 3.58 1.12 3.76
N GLY A 42 4.39 1.28 4.81
CA GLY A 42 4.49 2.53 5.57
C GLY A 42 5.56 3.51 5.08
N ALA A 43 6.24 3.21 3.97
CA ALA A 43 7.45 3.90 3.52
C ALA A 43 8.54 3.94 4.61
N GLY A 44 9.23 5.07 4.79
CA GLY A 44 10.26 5.27 5.81
C GLY A 44 11.69 5.18 5.30
N SER A 45 11.86 5.06 3.98
CA SER A 45 13.15 5.11 3.29
C SER A 45 12.95 5.42 1.81
N ILE A 46 14.04 5.85 1.16
CA ILE A 46 14.11 6.01 -0.29
C ILE A 46 14.07 4.65 -0.98
N ALA A 47 13.12 4.46 -1.87
CA ALA A 47 12.82 3.18 -2.51
C ALA A 47 13.53 3.01 -3.87
N TYR A 48 14.87 2.87 -3.85
CA TYR A 48 15.69 2.83 -5.07
C TYR A 48 15.26 1.78 -6.11
N GLY A 49 14.90 0.57 -5.64
CA GLY A 49 14.49 -0.55 -6.48
C GLY A 49 13.06 -0.46 -7.02
N MET A 50 12.26 0.49 -6.53
CA MET A 50 10.86 0.68 -6.92
C MET A 50 10.72 1.80 -7.96
N GLY A 51 11.51 1.70 -9.03
CA GLY A 51 11.40 2.58 -10.19
C GLY A 51 12.57 3.56 -10.39
N MET A 52 13.28 4.02 -9.35
CA MET A 52 14.35 5.01 -9.53
C MET A 52 15.49 4.49 -10.43
N ILE A 53 15.98 3.28 -10.15
CA ILE A 53 17.06 2.66 -10.92
C ILE A 53 16.67 2.50 -12.39
N GLU A 54 15.47 2.00 -12.66
CA GLU A 54 15.00 1.74 -14.02
C GLU A 54 14.66 3.03 -14.77
N GLY A 55 14.03 4.01 -14.10
CA GLY A 55 13.76 5.33 -14.66
C GLY A 55 15.05 6.04 -15.07
N LEU A 56 16.09 5.99 -14.24
CA LEU A 56 17.39 6.57 -14.58
C LEU A 56 18.00 5.89 -15.80
N ARG A 57 17.95 4.55 -15.89
CA ARG A 57 18.46 3.80 -17.06
C ARG A 57 17.73 4.16 -18.35
N ARG A 58 16.47 4.58 -18.27
CA ARG A 58 15.65 5.04 -19.39
C ARG A 58 15.83 6.54 -19.69
N GLY A 59 16.74 7.22 -18.99
CA GLY A 59 17.06 8.63 -19.19
C GLY A 59 16.13 9.61 -18.50
N PHE A 60 15.30 9.18 -17.55
CA PHE A 60 14.51 10.10 -16.73
C PHE A 60 15.38 10.76 -15.66
N ALA A 61 15.08 12.02 -15.36
CA ALA A 61 15.36 12.57 -14.04
C ALA A 61 14.37 11.95 -13.05
N VAL A 62 14.84 11.26 -12.01
CA VAL A 62 13.99 10.48 -11.11
C VAL A 62 13.99 11.05 -9.69
N ALA A 63 12.87 10.97 -8.99
CA ALA A 63 12.77 11.37 -7.59
C ALA A 63 11.96 10.37 -6.74
N ASN A 64 12.35 10.22 -5.48
CA ASN A 64 11.59 9.47 -4.47
C ASN A 64 11.68 10.16 -3.10
N THR A 65 10.79 9.80 -2.18
CA THR A 65 10.73 10.34 -0.82
C THR A 65 10.51 9.24 0.20
N ASP A 66 10.93 9.45 1.44
CA ASP A 66 10.64 8.57 2.57
C ASP A 66 9.21 8.78 3.13
N LEU A 67 8.44 9.70 2.56
CA LEU A 67 7.10 10.12 2.99
C LEU A 67 7.01 10.76 4.39
N GLY A 68 8.14 11.21 4.95
CA GLY A 68 8.20 11.75 6.31
C GLY A 68 8.00 10.71 7.41
N THR A 69 8.04 9.42 7.05
CA THR A 69 7.82 8.30 7.98
C THR A 69 9.12 7.63 8.42
N ALA A 70 10.29 8.11 7.99
CA ALA A 70 11.54 7.52 8.43
C ALA A 70 11.77 7.67 9.94
N PRO A 71 12.46 6.72 10.58
CA PRO A 71 12.79 5.38 10.06
C PRO A 71 11.62 4.37 10.13
N ASP A 72 10.52 4.71 10.81
CA ASP A 72 9.36 3.84 11.02
C ASP A 72 8.06 4.66 11.07
N ILE A 73 7.07 4.24 10.28
CA ILE A 73 5.72 4.82 10.27
C ILE A 73 5.05 4.84 11.64
N ASN A 74 5.41 3.94 12.57
CA ASN A 74 4.85 3.98 13.91
C ASN A 74 5.21 5.27 14.69
N LEU A 75 6.23 6.01 14.24
CA LEU A 75 6.61 7.29 14.83
C LEU A 75 5.72 8.45 14.38
N THR A 76 4.78 8.23 13.46
CA THR A 76 3.76 9.23 13.12
C THR A 76 2.56 9.19 14.09
N VAL A 77 2.49 8.22 14.99
CA VAL A 77 1.43 8.14 16.00
C VAL A 77 1.46 9.40 16.87
N ASP A 78 0.30 10.03 17.07
CA ASP A 78 0.13 11.31 17.77
C ASP A 78 0.78 12.53 17.08
N HIS A 79 1.27 12.38 15.84
CA HIS A 79 1.87 13.44 15.01
C HIS A 79 1.02 13.67 13.73
N PRO A 80 -0.06 14.48 13.79
CA PRO A 80 -1.01 14.65 12.69
C PRO A 80 -0.38 15.26 11.42
N GLU A 81 0.63 16.11 11.56
CA GLU A 81 1.36 16.65 10.41
C GLU A 81 2.13 15.57 9.66
N ARG A 82 2.72 14.61 10.38
CA ARG A 82 3.41 13.48 9.74
C ARG A 82 2.45 12.53 9.02
N TRP A 83 1.20 12.41 9.47
CA TRP A 83 0.15 11.73 8.70
C TRP A 83 -0.24 12.49 7.43
N THR A 84 -0.20 13.82 7.48
CA THR A 84 -0.41 14.68 6.30
C THR A 84 0.73 14.54 5.28
N ASP A 85 1.97 14.46 5.77
CA ASP A 85 3.16 14.14 4.97
C ASP A 85 2.99 12.80 4.24
N PHE A 86 2.72 11.73 4.99
CA PHE A 86 2.50 10.40 4.44
C PHE A 86 1.33 10.34 3.46
N GLY A 87 0.23 11.03 3.79
CA GLY A 87 -1.00 10.98 3.03
C GLY A 87 -0.89 11.62 1.64
N HIS A 88 -0.18 12.74 1.53
CA HIS A 88 -0.06 13.46 0.26
C HIS A 88 1.10 14.47 0.18
N ARG A 89 1.40 15.20 1.26
CA ARG A 89 2.27 16.38 1.19
C ARG A 89 3.70 16.02 0.79
N ALA A 90 4.27 14.94 1.33
CA ALA A 90 5.63 14.56 0.99
C ALA A 90 5.83 14.21 -0.49
N THR A 91 4.84 13.61 -1.13
CA THR A 91 4.89 13.33 -2.58
C THR A 91 4.86 14.63 -3.39
N HIS A 92 4.02 15.59 -2.99
CA HIS A 92 3.96 16.90 -3.62
C HIS A 92 5.27 17.69 -3.45
N GLU A 93 5.80 17.76 -2.23
CA GLU A 93 7.06 18.44 -1.94
C GLU A 93 8.23 17.84 -2.74
N MET A 94 8.31 16.51 -2.79
CA MET A 94 9.28 15.78 -3.63
C MET A 94 9.16 16.18 -5.11
N THR A 95 7.93 16.32 -5.61
CA THR A 95 7.66 16.72 -6.99
C THR A 95 8.14 18.14 -7.26
N CYS A 96 7.77 19.09 -6.39
CA CYS A 96 8.19 20.48 -6.49
C CYS A 96 9.73 20.61 -6.48
N VAL A 97 10.40 19.94 -5.53
CA VAL A 97 11.87 19.92 -5.44
C VAL A 97 12.49 19.29 -6.69
N GLY A 98 11.98 18.15 -7.14
CA GLY A 98 12.47 17.46 -8.33
C GLY A 98 12.38 18.32 -9.59
N LYS A 99 11.21 18.92 -9.84
CA LYS A 99 10.99 19.81 -10.99
C LYS A 99 11.88 21.06 -10.95
N LEU A 100 12.06 21.65 -9.77
CA LEU A 100 12.97 22.79 -9.57
C LEU A 100 14.42 22.41 -9.92
N LEU A 101 14.89 21.26 -9.45
CA LEU A 101 16.24 20.77 -9.72
C LEU A 101 16.45 20.42 -11.19
N VAL A 102 15.45 19.81 -11.84
CA VAL A 102 15.48 19.55 -13.29
C VAL A 102 15.63 20.85 -14.07
N GLY A 103 14.80 21.85 -13.77
CA GLY A 103 14.86 23.15 -14.42
C GLY A 103 16.22 23.83 -14.28
N ALA A 104 16.78 23.82 -13.06
CA ALA A 104 18.08 24.41 -12.78
C ALA A 104 19.25 23.64 -13.43
N PHE A 105 19.22 22.30 -13.36
CA PHE A 105 20.33 21.46 -13.82
C PHE A 105 20.43 21.39 -15.34
N TYR A 106 19.30 21.20 -16.02
CA TYR A 106 19.27 21.10 -17.49
C TYR A 106 19.02 22.42 -18.19
N LYS A 107 18.77 23.51 -17.45
CA LYS A 107 18.41 24.83 -18.00
C LYS A 107 17.22 24.75 -18.96
N SER A 108 16.27 23.87 -18.65
CA SER A 108 15.04 23.66 -19.43
C SER A 108 13.83 23.71 -18.53
N GLU A 109 12.93 24.62 -18.83
CA GLU A 109 11.61 24.70 -18.20
C GLU A 109 10.56 23.87 -18.95
N SER A 110 10.94 23.26 -20.08
CA SER A 110 10.07 22.43 -20.91
C SER A 110 10.46 20.96 -20.83
N PHE A 111 9.68 20.15 -20.11
CA PHE A 111 9.81 18.71 -19.95
C PHE A 111 8.49 18.07 -19.50
N ARG A 112 8.29 16.80 -19.82
CA ARG A 112 7.11 16.07 -19.32
C ARG A 112 7.37 15.42 -17.98
N SER A 113 6.34 15.36 -17.15
CA SER A 113 6.38 14.83 -15.79
C SER A 113 5.47 13.63 -15.64
N TYR A 114 6.00 12.54 -15.07
CA TYR A 114 5.26 11.30 -14.86
C TYR A 114 5.40 10.84 -13.41
N PHE A 115 4.40 10.10 -12.93
CA PHE A 115 4.48 9.39 -11.65
C PHE A 115 4.20 7.90 -11.84
N GLU A 116 4.99 7.05 -11.19
CA GLU A 116 4.76 5.61 -11.16
C GLU A 116 4.82 5.08 -9.73
N GLY A 117 3.82 4.31 -9.32
CA GLY A 117 3.84 3.65 -8.03
C GLY A 117 2.85 2.50 -7.92
N CYS A 118 3.20 1.53 -7.08
CA CYS A 118 2.36 0.37 -6.74
C CYS A 118 2.09 0.33 -5.23
N SER A 119 0.95 -0.20 -4.77
CA SER A 119 0.57 -0.25 -3.36
C SER A 119 0.43 1.15 -2.75
N THR A 120 1.22 1.51 -1.74
CA THR A 120 1.29 2.90 -1.23
C THR A 120 1.68 3.88 -2.34
N GLY A 121 2.51 3.48 -3.30
CA GLY A 121 2.79 4.25 -4.50
C GLY A 121 1.56 4.46 -5.39
N GLY A 122 0.66 3.48 -5.50
CA GLY A 122 -0.59 3.68 -6.22
C GLY A 122 -1.53 4.66 -5.49
N GLN A 123 -1.51 4.67 -4.15
CA GLN A 123 -2.17 5.71 -3.36
C GLN A 123 -1.56 7.10 -3.65
N GLN A 124 -0.22 7.21 -3.69
CA GLN A 124 0.47 8.45 -4.04
C GLN A 124 0.10 8.92 -5.45
N ALA A 125 0.09 8.02 -6.44
CA ALA A 125 -0.27 8.32 -7.83
C ALA A 125 -1.69 8.90 -7.95
N LEU A 126 -2.68 8.22 -7.35
CA LEU A 126 -4.05 8.72 -7.32
C LEU A 126 -4.18 10.00 -6.48
N GLY A 127 -3.41 10.10 -5.39
CA GLY A 127 -3.36 11.27 -4.53
C GLY A 127 -2.88 12.51 -5.27
N SER A 128 -1.80 12.40 -6.03
CA SER A 128 -1.30 13.46 -6.91
C SER A 128 -2.33 13.82 -7.98
N ALA A 129 -2.89 12.86 -8.70
CA ALA A 129 -3.90 13.17 -9.73
C ALA A 129 -5.15 13.89 -9.19
N LEU A 130 -5.60 13.55 -7.98
CA LEU A 130 -6.82 14.12 -7.39
C LEU A 130 -6.59 15.43 -6.65
N ARG A 131 -5.43 15.61 -5.99
CA ARG A 131 -5.16 16.77 -5.13
C ARG A 131 -4.24 17.80 -5.79
N TYR A 132 -3.36 17.33 -6.67
CA TYR A 132 -2.30 18.12 -7.30
C TYR A 132 -2.28 17.84 -8.81
N PRO A 133 -3.34 18.19 -9.54
CA PRO A 133 -3.50 17.81 -10.95
C PRO A 133 -2.39 18.35 -11.86
N ASP A 134 -1.66 19.38 -11.43
CA ASP A 134 -0.54 19.98 -12.16
C ASP A 134 0.82 19.32 -11.86
N ASP A 135 0.87 18.36 -10.92
CA ASP A 135 2.12 17.69 -10.55
C ASP A 135 2.64 16.77 -11.66
N TYR A 136 1.75 16.16 -12.46
CA TYR A 136 2.14 15.16 -13.45
C TYR A 136 1.26 15.20 -14.71
N ASP A 137 1.89 15.08 -15.88
CA ASP A 137 1.21 14.90 -17.18
C ASP A 137 0.64 13.48 -17.34
N GLY A 138 1.18 12.51 -16.61
CA GLY A 138 0.71 11.12 -16.62
C GLY A 138 1.03 10.37 -15.33
N VAL A 139 0.09 9.56 -14.86
CA VAL A 139 0.24 8.75 -13.64
C VAL A 139 -0.01 7.28 -13.92
N LEU A 140 0.85 6.40 -13.41
CA LEU A 140 0.68 4.96 -13.39
C LEU A 140 0.44 4.52 -11.94
N ALA A 141 -0.80 4.12 -11.66
CA ALA A 141 -1.27 3.71 -10.33
C ALA A 141 -1.52 2.19 -10.30
N GLY A 142 -0.54 1.43 -9.80
CA GLY A 142 -0.66 -0.01 -9.60
C GLY A 142 -1.19 -0.35 -8.21
N ASP A 143 -2.05 -1.38 -8.11
CA ASP A 143 -2.63 -1.91 -6.85
C ASP A 143 -2.83 -0.84 -5.76
N PRO A 144 -3.60 0.24 -6.05
CA PRO A 144 -3.55 1.43 -5.23
C PRO A 144 -4.07 1.15 -3.83
N GLY A 145 -3.25 1.48 -2.81
CA GLY A 145 -3.66 1.47 -1.40
C GLY A 145 -4.59 2.64 -1.03
N ASN A 146 -5.42 3.08 -1.97
CA ASN A 146 -6.38 4.16 -1.79
C ASN A 146 -7.53 3.72 -0.87
N ASN A 147 -8.26 4.68 -0.31
CA ASN A 147 -9.19 4.42 0.82
C ASN A 147 -8.48 3.77 2.02
N ARG A 148 -7.39 4.42 2.47
CA ARG A 148 -6.38 3.87 3.36
C ARG A 148 -6.93 3.29 4.66
N THR A 149 -7.91 3.95 5.27
CA THR A 149 -8.53 3.49 6.52
C THR A 149 -9.30 2.19 6.30
N HIS A 150 -10.08 2.08 5.22
CA HIS A 150 -10.85 0.87 4.93
C HIS A 150 -9.94 -0.30 4.51
N VAL A 151 -8.90 -0.04 3.71
CA VAL A 151 -7.88 -1.05 3.38
C VAL A 151 -7.19 -1.56 4.65
N ALA A 152 -6.78 -0.66 5.56
CA ALA A 152 -6.16 -1.04 6.82
C ALA A 152 -7.10 -1.89 7.70
N THR A 153 -8.39 -1.54 7.76
CA THR A 153 -9.40 -2.36 8.44
C THR A 153 -9.52 -3.75 7.80
N SER A 154 -9.43 -3.86 6.48
CA SER A 154 -9.46 -5.17 5.80
C SER A 154 -8.28 -6.07 6.18
N PHE A 155 -7.08 -5.50 6.37
CA PHE A 155 -5.92 -6.27 6.84
C PHE A 155 -6.12 -6.79 8.25
N LEU A 156 -6.69 -5.98 9.15
CA LEU A 156 -7.01 -6.41 10.51
C LEU A 156 -8.11 -7.47 10.52
N TRP A 157 -9.13 -7.32 9.68
CA TRP A 157 -10.18 -8.31 9.52
C TRP A 157 -9.62 -9.67 9.08
N ASN A 158 -8.79 -9.69 8.03
CA ASN A 158 -8.17 -10.92 7.52
C ASN A 158 -7.23 -11.54 8.55
N TYR A 159 -6.45 -10.72 9.24
CA TYR A 159 -5.56 -11.19 10.31
C TYR A 159 -6.36 -11.85 11.44
N ASN A 160 -7.44 -11.21 11.89
CA ASN A 160 -8.30 -11.75 12.94
C ASN A 160 -8.99 -13.05 12.50
N ALA A 161 -9.51 -13.12 11.27
CA ALA A 161 -10.12 -14.34 10.75
C ALA A 161 -9.16 -15.54 10.76
N LEU A 162 -7.89 -15.33 10.41
CA LEU A 162 -6.87 -16.38 10.37
C LEU A 162 -6.22 -16.66 11.74
N ASN A 163 -6.52 -15.88 12.77
CA ASN A 163 -5.89 -15.99 14.10
C ASN A 163 -6.90 -15.99 15.25
N GLU A 164 -8.19 -16.19 14.97
CA GLU A 164 -9.22 -16.28 16.00
C GLU A 164 -8.91 -17.42 16.99
N THR A 165 -8.45 -18.55 16.47
CA THR A 165 -7.85 -19.65 17.24
C THR A 165 -6.55 -20.12 16.57
N PRO A 166 -5.66 -20.84 17.29
CA PRO A 166 -4.50 -21.48 16.67
C PRO A 166 -4.86 -22.42 15.51
N SER A 167 -6.02 -23.08 15.59
CA SER A 167 -6.56 -23.96 14.56
C SER A 167 -7.20 -23.23 13.37
N SER A 168 -7.40 -21.90 13.42
CA SER A 168 -7.94 -21.12 12.29
C SER A 168 -6.90 -20.86 11.19
N ARG A 169 -5.60 -21.04 11.51
CA ARG A 169 -4.50 -20.77 10.57
C ARG A 169 -4.50 -21.78 9.43
N LEU A 170 -4.36 -21.27 8.21
CA LEU A 170 -4.15 -22.10 7.03
C LEU A 170 -2.65 -22.29 6.81
N SER A 171 -2.21 -23.55 6.67
CA SER A 171 -0.85 -23.86 6.23
C SER A 171 -0.67 -23.46 4.76
N PRO A 172 0.57 -23.29 4.26
CA PRO A 172 0.81 -23.11 2.83
C PRO A 172 0.21 -24.23 1.97
N ALA A 173 0.21 -25.47 2.47
CA ALA A 173 -0.35 -26.61 1.75
C ALA A 173 -1.89 -26.58 1.73
N SER A 174 -2.53 -26.25 2.86
CA SER A 174 -4.00 -26.02 2.88
C SER A 174 -4.40 -24.88 1.93
N LEU A 175 -3.63 -23.79 1.86
CA LEU A 175 -3.87 -22.69 0.91
C LEU A 175 -3.70 -23.12 -0.55
N ALA A 176 -2.71 -23.96 -0.85
CA ALA A 176 -2.52 -24.51 -2.17
C ALA A 176 -3.69 -25.43 -2.57
N MET A 177 -4.18 -26.26 -1.64
CA MET A 177 -5.36 -27.11 -1.84
C MET A 177 -6.63 -26.27 -2.09
N VAL A 178 -6.87 -25.24 -1.29
CA VAL A 178 -7.98 -24.29 -1.49
C VAL A 178 -7.86 -23.62 -2.87
N SER A 179 -6.68 -23.14 -3.21
CA SER A 179 -6.44 -22.44 -4.49
C SER A 179 -6.68 -23.35 -5.69
N LYS A 180 -6.22 -24.61 -5.60
CA LYS A 180 -6.47 -25.61 -6.63
C LYS A 180 -7.96 -25.87 -6.77
N ALA A 181 -8.69 -26.06 -5.67
CA ALA A 181 -10.14 -26.27 -5.71
C ALA A 181 -10.88 -25.08 -6.35
N VAL A 182 -10.47 -23.85 -6.06
CA VAL A 182 -11.01 -22.64 -6.68
C VAL A 182 -10.77 -22.63 -8.21
N ILE A 183 -9.54 -22.94 -8.65
CA ILE A 183 -9.21 -23.02 -10.07
C ILE A 183 -9.97 -24.15 -10.76
N ASP A 184 -10.02 -25.34 -10.17
CA ASP A 184 -10.72 -26.50 -10.73
C ASP A 184 -12.22 -26.20 -10.89
N GLN A 185 -12.81 -25.44 -9.97
CA GLN A 185 -14.22 -25.06 -10.06
C GLN A 185 -14.47 -23.96 -11.12
N CYS A 186 -13.62 -22.94 -11.17
CA CYS A 186 -13.91 -21.68 -11.85
C CYS A 186 -13.06 -21.39 -13.10
N GLY A 187 -11.87 -21.99 -13.22
CA GLY A 187 -10.95 -21.78 -14.34
C GLY A 187 -11.58 -22.17 -15.68
N GLY A 188 -11.33 -21.36 -16.70
CA GLY A 188 -11.92 -21.53 -18.04
C GLY A 188 -13.41 -21.19 -18.13
N LYS A 189 -14.08 -20.87 -17.02
CA LYS A 189 -15.49 -20.41 -16.97
C LYS A 189 -15.60 -18.92 -16.72
N ASP A 190 -14.49 -18.26 -16.43
CA ASP A 190 -14.38 -16.85 -16.08
C ASP A 190 -13.85 -15.99 -17.25
N GLY A 191 -13.98 -16.49 -18.48
CA GLY A 191 -13.49 -15.87 -19.71
C GLY A 191 -12.05 -16.25 -20.08
N GLY A 192 -11.36 -17.01 -19.23
CA GLY A 192 -10.02 -17.55 -19.51
C GLY A 192 -10.02 -18.80 -20.39
N ALA A 193 -8.82 -19.24 -20.78
CA ALA A 193 -8.67 -20.48 -21.54
C ALA A 193 -8.88 -21.70 -20.62
N SER A 194 -9.40 -22.78 -21.19
CA SER A 194 -9.47 -24.06 -20.48
C SER A 194 -8.06 -24.57 -20.17
N GLY A 195 -7.78 -24.87 -18.90
CA GLY A 195 -6.47 -25.33 -18.44
C GLY A 195 -5.59 -24.24 -17.84
N ASP A 196 -6.02 -22.97 -17.83
CA ASP A 196 -5.31 -21.92 -17.12
C ASP A 196 -5.19 -22.24 -15.62
N ALA A 197 -3.98 -22.06 -15.08
CA ALA A 197 -3.70 -22.25 -13.66
C ALA A 197 -4.03 -21.01 -12.81
N PHE A 198 -4.87 -20.10 -13.33
CA PHE A 198 -5.28 -18.86 -12.70
C PHE A 198 -6.69 -18.49 -13.14
N LEU A 199 -7.29 -17.53 -12.43
CA LEU A 199 -8.57 -16.95 -12.80
C LEU A 199 -8.34 -15.67 -13.62
N THR A 200 -8.95 -15.60 -14.81
CA THR A 200 -9.03 -14.40 -15.65
C THR A 200 -9.97 -13.35 -15.05
N ASP A 201 -11.13 -13.77 -14.55
CA ASP A 201 -12.09 -12.88 -13.87
C ASP A 201 -12.60 -13.51 -12.56
N PRO A 202 -11.91 -13.27 -11.42
CA PRO A 202 -12.31 -13.84 -10.14
C PRO A 202 -13.67 -13.34 -9.63
N ARG A 203 -14.30 -12.35 -10.28
CA ARG A 203 -15.66 -11.90 -9.93
C ARG A 203 -16.74 -12.88 -10.37
N GLN A 204 -16.45 -13.71 -11.38
CA GLN A 204 -17.38 -14.72 -11.89
C GLN A 204 -17.34 -16.01 -11.07
N CYS A 205 -16.27 -16.23 -10.31
CA CYS A 205 -16.13 -17.41 -9.46
C CYS A 205 -17.00 -17.31 -8.20
N ARG A 206 -18.00 -18.20 -8.10
CA ARG A 206 -18.81 -18.41 -6.89
C ARG A 206 -18.36 -19.69 -6.19
N PHE A 207 -17.23 -19.61 -5.50
CA PHE A 207 -16.66 -20.71 -4.74
C PHE A 207 -17.27 -20.78 -3.33
N ASP A 208 -17.65 -21.98 -2.90
CA ASP A 208 -18.17 -22.24 -1.55
C ASP A 208 -17.14 -23.05 -0.75
N PRO A 209 -16.56 -22.50 0.33
CA PRO A 209 -15.62 -23.24 1.19
C PRO A 209 -16.13 -24.58 1.72
N GLU A 210 -17.46 -24.78 1.78
CA GLU A 210 -18.04 -26.05 2.24
C GLU A 210 -17.79 -27.22 1.29
N THR A 211 -17.40 -26.98 0.04
CA THR A 211 -17.06 -28.06 -0.90
C THR A 211 -15.68 -28.67 -0.64
N LEU A 212 -14.91 -28.11 0.29
CA LEU A 212 -13.54 -28.57 0.59
C LEU A 212 -13.55 -29.78 1.52
N PRO A 213 -12.56 -30.69 1.40
CA PRO A 213 -12.47 -31.85 2.29
C PRO A 213 -12.38 -31.42 3.76
N ARG A 214 -13.16 -32.07 4.62
CA ARG A 214 -13.19 -31.79 6.07
C ARG A 214 -12.26 -32.75 6.81
N CYS A 215 -11.53 -32.25 7.78
CA CYS A 215 -10.76 -33.12 8.67
C CYS A 215 -11.71 -33.83 9.63
N GLU A 216 -11.39 -35.08 9.98
CA GLU A 216 -12.08 -35.79 11.06
C GLU A 216 -12.04 -34.98 12.37
N PRO A 217 -13.04 -35.10 13.25
CA PRO A 217 -13.05 -34.39 14.53
C PRO A 217 -11.76 -34.61 15.33
N GLY A 218 -11.05 -33.52 15.65
CA GLY A 218 -9.78 -33.56 16.37
C GLY A 218 -8.54 -33.84 15.52
N ALA A 219 -8.70 -34.11 14.22
CA ALA A 219 -7.60 -34.23 13.27
C ALA A 219 -7.24 -32.87 12.64
N ALA A 220 -6.01 -32.77 12.14
CA ALA A 220 -5.54 -31.66 11.33
C ALA A 220 -4.60 -32.20 10.24
N GLY A 221 -4.59 -31.57 9.07
CA GLY A 221 -3.74 -31.99 7.98
C GLY A 221 -3.76 -31.02 6.81
N ASP A 222 -2.90 -31.29 5.83
CA ASP A 222 -2.72 -30.41 4.67
C ASP A 222 -3.70 -30.71 3.51
N GLN A 223 -4.45 -31.82 3.59
CA GLN A 223 -5.40 -32.28 2.57
C GLN A 223 -6.86 -32.11 2.99
N CYS A 224 -7.12 -31.48 4.14
CA CYS A 224 -8.45 -31.22 4.67
C CYS A 224 -8.47 -29.93 5.47
N LEU A 225 -9.65 -29.39 5.75
CA LEU A 225 -9.86 -28.23 6.59
C LEU A 225 -10.63 -28.59 7.87
N THR A 226 -10.17 -28.04 8.98
CA THR A 226 -10.87 -28.03 10.25
C THR A 226 -12.03 -27.02 10.24
N GLU A 227 -13.00 -27.17 11.15
CA GLU A 227 -14.10 -26.20 11.33
C GLU A 227 -13.61 -24.74 11.42
N PRO A 228 -12.59 -24.40 12.24
CA PRO A 228 -12.11 -23.02 12.33
C PRO A 228 -11.48 -22.51 11.03
N GLN A 229 -10.84 -23.38 10.23
CA GLN A 229 -10.26 -22.98 8.94
C GLN A 229 -11.33 -22.65 7.91
N VAL A 230 -12.42 -23.42 7.86
CA VAL A 230 -13.54 -23.11 6.96
C VAL A 230 -14.26 -21.83 7.41
N GLY A 231 -14.46 -21.65 8.72
CA GLY A 231 -14.96 -20.40 9.28
C GLY A 231 -14.09 -19.19 8.93
N ALA A 232 -12.76 -19.34 8.94
CA ALA A 232 -11.84 -18.30 8.50
C ALA A 232 -12.00 -17.97 7.00
N LEU A 233 -12.15 -18.99 6.13
CA LEU A 233 -12.39 -18.77 4.69
C LEU A 233 -13.70 -18.01 4.43
N HIS A 234 -14.79 -18.37 5.12
CA HIS A 234 -16.05 -17.63 5.04
C HIS A 234 -15.87 -16.16 5.41
N LYS A 235 -15.18 -15.86 6.51
CA LYS A 235 -14.89 -14.48 6.93
C LYS A 235 -14.05 -13.73 5.89
N LEU A 236 -13.06 -14.37 5.28
CA LEU A 236 -12.23 -13.78 4.23
C LEU A 236 -13.05 -13.44 2.97
N TYR A 237 -13.95 -14.34 2.56
CA TYR A 237 -14.78 -14.18 1.35
C TYR A 237 -16.02 -13.32 1.55
N ALA A 238 -16.44 -13.08 2.81
CA ALA A 238 -17.46 -12.10 3.15
C ALA A 238 -16.91 -10.66 3.16
N GLY A 239 -15.65 -10.49 3.60
CA GLY A 239 -15.01 -9.18 3.77
C GLY A 239 -15.43 -8.47 5.05
N ALA A 240 -14.79 -7.34 5.34
CA ALA A 240 -15.03 -6.58 6.56
C ALA A 240 -16.39 -5.87 6.51
N VAL A 241 -17.22 -6.09 7.55
CA VAL A 241 -18.52 -5.45 7.73
C VAL A 241 -18.61 -4.77 9.09
N ASN A 242 -19.41 -3.70 9.18
CA ASN A 242 -19.71 -3.05 10.44
C ASN A 242 -20.66 -3.94 11.26
N PRO A 243 -20.32 -4.34 12.50
CA PRO A 243 -21.15 -5.25 13.28
C PRO A 243 -22.47 -4.64 13.76
N ARG A 244 -22.62 -3.30 13.71
CA ARG A 244 -23.85 -2.60 14.12
C ARG A 244 -24.79 -2.31 12.95
N THR A 245 -24.23 -1.88 11.81
CA THR A 245 -25.02 -1.47 10.63
C THR A 245 -25.08 -2.54 9.54
N HIS A 246 -24.23 -3.57 9.63
CA HIS A 246 -24.01 -4.59 8.60
C HIS A 246 -23.51 -4.05 7.25
N GLU A 247 -23.17 -2.76 7.18
CA GLU A 247 -22.59 -2.16 5.98
C GLU A 247 -21.18 -2.71 5.71
N ARG A 248 -20.86 -2.87 4.42
CA ARG A 248 -19.54 -3.30 3.98
C ARG A 248 -18.53 -2.18 4.19
N ILE A 249 -17.48 -2.47 4.95
CA ILE A 249 -16.34 -1.56 5.13
C ILE A 249 -15.40 -1.67 3.94
N TYR A 250 -15.00 -2.88 3.56
CA TYR A 250 -14.10 -3.09 2.43
C TYR A 250 -14.53 -4.31 1.61
N PRO A 251 -14.36 -4.31 0.28
CA PRO A 251 -14.62 -5.48 -0.55
C PRO A 251 -13.92 -6.73 -0.03
N ALA A 252 -14.59 -7.86 -0.15
CA ALA A 252 -14.05 -9.14 0.27
C ALA A 252 -12.81 -9.55 -0.53
N SER A 253 -12.00 -10.40 0.10
CA SER A 253 -11.00 -11.16 -0.65
C SER A 253 -11.73 -12.07 -1.64
N ARG A 254 -11.49 -11.91 -2.93
CA ARG A 254 -12.08 -12.82 -3.93
C ARG A 254 -11.43 -14.20 -3.86
N PRO A 255 -12.20 -15.30 -4.04
CA PRO A 255 -11.60 -16.59 -4.33
C PRO A 255 -10.62 -16.43 -5.49
N ALA A 256 -9.37 -16.82 -5.26
CA ALA A 256 -8.30 -16.62 -6.22
C ALA A 256 -7.20 -17.63 -5.95
N ALA A 257 -6.40 -17.92 -6.98
CA ALA A 257 -5.18 -18.69 -6.87
C ALA A 257 -4.21 -17.99 -5.91
N ARG A 258 -4.11 -18.48 -4.68
CA ARG A 258 -3.28 -17.89 -3.61
C ARG A 258 -2.32 -18.91 -3.04
N THR A 259 -1.03 -18.68 -3.27
CA THR A 259 0.07 -19.45 -2.67
C THR A 259 0.55 -18.86 -1.35
N SER A 260 -0.07 -17.78 -0.86
CA SER A 260 0.25 -17.13 0.43
C SER A 260 -0.95 -16.37 1.02
N PRO A 261 -1.03 -16.22 2.35
CA PRO A 261 -2.09 -15.43 2.99
C PRO A 261 -2.00 -13.95 2.59
N SER A 262 -3.14 -13.28 2.41
CA SER A 262 -3.23 -11.82 2.19
C SER A 262 -2.97 -10.97 3.45
N ALA A 263 -2.62 -11.61 4.57
CA ALA A 263 -2.23 -10.91 5.79
C ALA A 263 -0.78 -10.43 5.66
N PRO A 264 -0.49 -9.13 5.90
CA PRO A 264 0.88 -8.66 5.92
C PRO A 264 1.68 -9.45 6.96
N ARG A 265 2.94 -9.80 6.65
CA ARG A 265 3.89 -10.26 7.69
C ARG A 265 3.93 -9.19 8.77
N SER A 266 4.04 -9.57 10.04
CA SER A 266 3.92 -8.72 11.24
C SER A 266 4.69 -7.38 11.24
N LYS A 267 5.66 -7.18 10.34
CA LYS A 267 6.38 -5.92 10.12
C LYS A 267 5.64 -4.88 9.28
N ALA A 268 4.60 -5.26 8.52
CA ALA A 268 3.85 -4.40 7.62
C ALA A 268 2.48 -3.95 8.17
N ILE A 269 2.12 -4.41 9.37
CA ILE A 269 0.98 -3.88 10.14
C ILE A 269 1.56 -3.01 11.26
N PRO A 270 1.14 -1.75 11.41
CA PRO A 270 1.42 -0.98 12.63
C PRO A 270 1.00 -1.83 13.84
N ARG A 271 1.88 -2.08 14.81
CA ARG A 271 1.62 -3.03 15.90
C ARG A 271 0.33 -2.66 16.63
N LEU A 272 -0.71 -3.46 16.41
CA LEU A 272 -2.07 -3.30 16.93
C LEU A 272 -2.43 -4.56 17.74
N GLY A 273 -1.72 -4.82 18.84
CA GLY A 273 -2.06 -5.94 19.73
C GLY A 273 -0.96 -6.28 20.74
N PRO A 274 -1.33 -6.80 21.93
CA PRO A 274 -0.43 -6.93 23.06
C PRO A 274 0.58 -8.07 22.81
N THR A 275 1.86 -7.77 22.96
CA THR A 275 2.87 -8.80 23.18
C THR A 275 2.62 -9.41 24.56
N SER A 276 2.33 -10.70 24.60
CA SER A 276 2.34 -11.46 25.85
C SER A 276 3.71 -11.33 26.52
N SER A 277 3.67 -11.07 27.83
CA SER A 277 4.76 -11.01 28.82
C SER A 277 5.35 -9.63 29.13
N SER A 278 5.13 -9.24 30.40
CA SER A 278 5.71 -8.20 31.26
C SER A 278 5.38 -6.71 31.04
N THR A 279 4.50 -6.23 31.94
CA THR A 279 4.48 -4.93 32.63
C THR A 279 4.65 -3.61 31.85
N SER A 280 3.57 -2.81 31.92
CA SER A 280 3.46 -1.35 31.71
C SER A 280 3.83 -0.77 30.35
N SER A 281 2.85 -0.67 29.44
CA SER A 281 2.57 0.51 28.58
C SER A 281 1.54 0.16 27.49
N ASN A 282 0.25 0.20 27.86
CA ASN A 282 -0.85 -0.14 26.96
C ASN A 282 -1.19 0.97 25.95
N GLY A 283 -1.34 0.59 24.66
CA GLY A 283 -2.34 1.09 23.72
C GLY A 283 -2.20 2.53 23.18
N ARG A 284 -1.43 2.70 22.08
CA ARG A 284 -1.38 4.00 21.35
C ARG A 284 -2.08 4.01 19.99
N LEU A 285 -2.16 2.90 19.26
CA LEU A 285 -2.74 2.93 17.91
C LEU A 285 -4.28 2.84 17.87
N GLY A 286 -4.89 2.23 18.89
CA GLY A 286 -6.35 2.29 19.10
C GLY A 286 -6.87 3.71 19.40
N ARG A 287 -6.04 4.64 19.88
CA ARG A 287 -6.44 6.04 20.14
C ARG A 287 -6.55 6.88 18.86
N ALA A 288 -5.75 6.59 17.84
CA ALA A 288 -5.80 7.31 16.57
C ALA A 288 -7.09 6.98 15.77
N LEU A 289 -7.58 5.74 15.87
CA LEU A 289 -8.80 5.30 15.18
C LEU A 289 -10.11 5.64 15.92
N THR A 290 -10.04 6.08 17.18
CA THR A 290 -11.22 6.30 18.04
C THR A 290 -11.48 7.75 18.42
N ARG A 291 -10.60 8.69 18.02
CA ARG A 291 -10.80 10.11 18.35
C ARG A 291 -11.72 10.80 17.34
N ASN A 292 -12.89 11.19 17.84
CA ASN A 292 -13.85 12.09 17.20
C ASN A 292 -13.21 13.49 17.03
N PRO A 293 -13.20 14.10 15.83
CA PRO A 293 -12.56 15.40 15.63
C PRO A 293 -13.48 16.52 16.16
N SER A 294 -13.31 16.90 17.43
CA SER A 294 -13.84 18.16 17.92
C SER A 294 -12.92 19.30 17.48
N THR A 295 -13.42 20.07 16.51
CA THR A 295 -13.09 21.47 16.16
C THR A 295 -11.76 22.03 16.70
N SER A 296 -10.77 22.11 15.82
CA SER A 296 -9.66 23.06 15.96
C SER A 296 -9.53 23.84 14.66
N THR A 297 -10.01 25.08 14.68
CA THR A 297 -9.71 26.08 13.65
C THR A 297 -8.29 26.58 13.88
N ALA A 298 -7.31 25.90 13.30
CA ALA A 298 -5.96 26.42 13.14
C ALA A 298 -5.83 26.96 11.72
N THR A 299 -5.77 28.28 11.59
CA THR A 299 -5.39 28.98 10.35
C THR A 299 -3.95 28.62 10.01
N SER A 300 -3.79 27.64 9.12
CA SER A 300 -2.53 27.33 8.43
C SER A 300 -2.34 28.34 7.29
N THR A 301 -1.33 29.19 7.40
CA THR A 301 -0.76 29.92 6.26
C THR A 301 -0.03 28.89 5.38
N ALA A 302 -0.81 28.20 4.54
CA ALA A 302 -0.28 27.32 3.52
C ALA A 302 0.56 28.15 2.54
N TRP A 303 1.86 27.86 2.47
CA TRP A 303 2.69 28.24 1.32
C TRP A 303 2.11 27.53 0.10
N THR A 304 1.19 28.18 -0.59
CA THR A 304 0.65 27.76 -1.89
C THR A 304 1.63 28.15 -2.99
N ARG A 305 2.88 27.64 -2.92
CA ARG A 305 3.73 27.64 -4.11
C ARG A 305 3.30 26.45 -4.94
N SER A 306 2.56 26.72 -6.01
CA SER A 306 2.37 25.77 -7.10
C SER A 306 3.74 25.28 -7.57
N CYS A 307 3.94 23.97 -7.68
CA CYS A 307 5.17 23.42 -8.25
C CYS A 307 5.44 24.04 -9.62
N PRO A 308 6.71 24.22 -10.03
CA PRO A 308 7.03 24.62 -11.40
C PRO A 308 6.30 23.72 -12.39
N ARG A 309 5.63 24.32 -13.38
CA ARG A 309 5.15 23.56 -14.54
C ARG A 309 6.39 23.25 -15.39
N GLY A 310 6.58 21.97 -15.69
CA GLY A 310 7.51 21.52 -16.72
C GLY A 310 6.86 21.65 -18.09
#